data_AF-A0A3Q9ECZ0-F1
#
_entry.id   AF-A0A3Q9ECZ0-F1
#
_cell.length_a   1.000
_cell.length_b   1.000
_cell.length_c   1.000
_cell.angle_alpha   90.00
_cell.angle_beta   90.00
_cell.angle_gamma   90.00
#
_symmetry.space_group_name_H-M   'P 1'
#
loop_
_entity.id
_entity.type
_entity.pdbx_description
1 polymer ?
#
loop_
_entity_poly.entity_id
_entity_poly.type
_entity_poly.pdbx_seq_one_letter_code
_entity_poly.pdbx_strand_id
1 'polypeptide(L)' 'MRFPAPDPSEYARNTAVVVATIAALQYTGLLTDRGGIDPAFLAVVAVTYPVFTYLLNVIAANVDRGAE' A
#
# COMPACT_ATOMS: atom_id res chain seq x y z
N MET A 1 -17.03 16.80 -2.18
CA MET A 1 -16.09 15.66 -2.08
C MET A 1 -16.08 15.18 -0.64
N ARG A 2 -16.40 13.91 -0.38
CA ARG A 2 -16.27 13.35 0.97
C ARG A 2 -14.89 12.72 1.11
N PHE A 3 -14.16 13.12 2.16
CA PHE A 3 -12.90 12.50 2.51
C PHE A 3 -13.18 11.33 3.45
N PRO A 4 -12.78 10.10 3.12
CA PRO A 4 -12.85 9.00 4.05
C PRO A 4 -11.92 9.34 5.24
N ALA A 5 -12.38 9.05 6.45
CA ALA A 5 -11.59 9.14 7.67
C ALA A 5 -11.26 7.72 8.16
N PRO A 6 -10.41 6.97 7.42
CA PRO A 6 -10.04 5.64 7.84
C PRO A 6 -9.16 5.67 9.08
N ASP A 7 -9.15 4.56 9.82
CA ASP A 7 -8.30 4.42 10.98
C ASP A 7 -6.82 4.35 10.55
N PRO A 8 -5.94 5.26 11.03
CA PRO A 8 -4.55 5.31 10.61
C PRO A 8 -3.75 4.07 11.06
N SER A 9 -4.18 3.39 12.12
CA SER A 9 -3.51 2.16 12.59
C SER A 9 -3.76 0.99 11.65
N GLU A 10 -4.95 0.93 11.03
CA GLU A 10 -5.29 -0.09 10.03
C GLU A 10 -4.45 0.08 8.77
N TYR A 11 -4.29 1.31 8.30
CA TYR A 11 -3.42 1.64 7.17
C TYR A 11 -1.96 1.30 7.44
N ALA A 12 -1.46 1.65 8.64
CA ALA A 12 -0.09 1.33 9.04
C ALA A 12 0.13 -0.19 9.08
N ARG A 13 -0.82 -0.95 9.64
CA ARG A 13 -0.76 -2.41 9.71
C ARG A 13 -0.76 -3.04 8.31
N ASN A 14 -1.68 -2.64 7.44
CA ASN A 14 -1.75 -3.18 6.08
C ASN A 14 -0.49 -2.85 5.28
N THR A 15 0.02 -1.61 5.42
CA THR A 15 1.29 -1.20 4.79
C THR A 15 2.45 -2.06 5.29
N ALA A 16 2.54 -2.31 6.60
CA ALA A 16 3.59 -3.16 7.17
C ALA A 16 3.51 -4.59 6.63
N VAL A 17 2.31 -5.16 6.50
CA VAL A 17 2.10 -6.49 5.89
C VAL A 17 2.58 -6.50 4.45
N VAL A 18 2.18 -5.53 3.63
CA VAL A 18 2.59 -5.44 2.22
C VAL A 18 4.11 -5.31 2.07
N VAL A 19 4.72 -4.40 2.83
CA VAL A 19 6.18 -4.21 2.81
C VAL A 19 6.90 -5.50 3.25
N ALA A 20 6.42 -6.17 4.29
CA ALA A 20 6.98 -7.44 4.75
C ALA A 20 6.85 -8.56 3.71
N THR A 21 5.69 -8.66 3.04
CA THR A 21 5.48 -9.63 1.96
C THR A 21 6.43 -9.39 0.79
N ILE A 22 6.59 -8.14 0.36
CA ILE A 22 7.53 -7.79 -0.71
C ILE A 22 8.97 -8.08 -0.28
N ALA A 23 9.34 -7.75 0.96
CA ALA A 23 10.66 -8.04 1.50
C ALA A 23 10.95 -9.54 1.46
N ALA A 24 9.99 -10.39 1.84
CA ALA A 24 10.12 -11.84 1.77
C ALA A 24 10.28 -12.36 0.33
N LEU A 25 9.55 -11.78 -0.62
CA LEU A 25 9.66 -12.13 -2.04
C LEU A 25 11.00 -11.67 -2.65
N GLN A 26 11.53 -10.52 -2.24
CA GLN A 26 12.87 -10.07 -2.64
C GLN A 26 13.96 -10.95 -2.05
N TYR A 27 13.83 -11.31 -0.76
CA TYR A 27 14.77 -12.16 -0.06
C TYR A 27 14.90 -13.55 -0.70
N THR A 28 13.79 -14.13 -1.16
CA THR A 28 13.77 -15.42 -1.86
C THR A 28 14.28 -15.35 -3.30
N GLY A 29 14.51 -14.14 -3.84
CA GLY A 29 14.90 -13.94 -5.25
C GLY A 29 13.75 -14.11 -6.23
N LEU A 30 12.50 -14.22 -5.75
CA LEU A 30 11.31 -14.31 -6.60
C LEU A 30 10.98 -12.98 -7.30
N LEU A 31 11.38 -11.87 -6.68
CA LEU A 31 11.05 -10.52 -7.18
C LEU A 31 12.24 -9.76 -7.77
N THR A 32 13.47 -10.21 -7.53
CA THR A 32 14.67 -9.54 -8.03
C THR A 32 15.72 -10.58 -8.40
N ASP A 33 16.35 -10.41 -9.55
CA ASP A 33 17.35 -11.35 -10.09
C ASP A 33 18.64 -11.42 -9.23
N ARG A 34 18.86 -10.42 -8.38
CA ARG A 34 19.96 -10.37 -7.41
C ARG A 34 19.41 -10.60 -6.01
N GLY A 35 19.14 -11.86 -5.65
CA GLY A 35 18.61 -12.25 -4.33
C GLY A 35 19.20 -11.38 -3.21
N GLY A 36 18.32 -10.68 -2.50
CA GLY A 36 18.70 -9.60 -1.60
C GLY A 36 17.54 -8.65 -1.36
N ILE A 37 17.56 -7.97 -0.21
CA ILE A 37 16.56 -6.96 0.13
C ILE A 37 17.06 -5.61 -0.40
N ASP A 38 16.22 -4.91 -1.16
CA ASP A 38 16.40 -3.51 -1.55
C ASP A 38 15.61 -2.60 -0.59
N PRO A 39 16.27 -1.95 0.39
CA PRO A 39 15.60 -1.08 1.36
C PRO A 39 15.01 0.18 0.72
N ALA A 40 15.60 0.67 -0.37
CA ALA A 40 15.11 1.86 -1.05
C ALA A 40 13.78 1.56 -1.74
N PHE A 41 13.68 0.41 -2.41
CA PHE A 41 12.41 -0.06 -2.98
C PHE A 41 11.33 -0.23 -1.91
N LEU A 42 11.65 -0.88 -0.78
CA LEU A 42 10.70 -1.07 0.31
C LEU A 42 10.23 0.26 0.92
N ALA A 43 11.11 1.25 1.06
CA ALA A 43 10.74 2.58 1.51
C ALA A 43 9.79 3.28 0.53
N VAL A 44 10.05 3.18 -0.78
CA VAL A 44 9.15 3.72 -1.81
C VAL A 44 7.77 3.07 -1.73
N VAL A 45 7.71 1.74 -1.60
CA VAL A 45 6.43 1.02 -1.42
C VAL A 45 5.72 1.49 -0.15
N ALA A 46 6.43 1.59 0.98
CA ALA A 46 5.87 1.97 2.27
C ALA A 46 5.19 3.35 2.23
N VAL A 47 5.67 4.27 1.39
CA VAL A 47 5.05 5.59 1.20
C VAL A 47 3.95 5.52 0.14
N THR A 48 4.21 4.84 -0.97
CA THR A 48 3.33 4.86 -2.14
C THR A 48 2.03 4.09 -1.87
N TYR A 49 2.11 2.92 -1.23
CA TYR A 49 0.96 2.06 -0.96
C TYR A 49 -0.17 2.76 -0.17
N PRO A 50 0.08 3.37 1.00
CA PRO A 50 -0.98 4.05 1.75
C PRO A 50 -1.56 5.26 1.00
N VAL A 51 -0.73 6.00 0.24
CA VAL A 51 -1.19 7.13 -0.58
C VAL A 51 -2.16 6.66 -1.66
N PHE A 52 -1.79 5.63 -2.44
CA PHE A 52 -2.68 5.08 -3.47
C PHE A 52 -3.96 4.49 -2.87
N THR A 53 -3.85 3.78 -1.74
CA THR A 53 -5.01 3.20 -1.05
C THR A 53 -5.97 4.29 -0.58
N TYR A 54 -5.44 5.39 -0.04
CA TYR A 54 -6.27 6.53 0.36
C TYR A 54 -6.97 7.18 -0.84
N LEU A 55 -6.26 7.38 -1.96
CA LEU A 55 -6.85 7.92 -3.19
C LEU A 55 -7.96 7.03 -3.73
N LEU A 56 -7.79 5.71 -3.70
CA LEU A 56 -8.84 4.76 -4.08
C LEU A 56 -10.05 4.86 -3.16
N ASN A 57 -9.84 4.96 -1.84
CA ASN A 57 -10.94 5.16 -0.89
C ASN A 57 -11.67 6.48 -1.13
N VAL A 58 -10.96 7.55 -1.49
CA VAL A 58 -11.58 8.82 -1.89
C VAL A 58 -12.45 8.61 -3.13
N ILE A 59 -11.93 7.96 -4.17
CA ILE A 59 -12.69 7.70 -5.40
C ILE A 59 -13.93 6.85 -5.09
N ALA A 60 -13.77 5.73 -4.38
CA ALA A 60 -14.87 4.84 -4.01
C ALA A 60 -15.97 5.60 -3.23
N ALA A 61 -15.58 6.40 -2.22
CA ALA A 61 -16.53 7.18 -1.43
C ALA A 61 -17.29 8.26 -2.22
N ASN A 62 -16.79 8.67 -3.39
CA ASN A 62 -17.46 9.64 -4.26
C ASN A 62 -18.20 8.96 -5.45
N VAL A 63 -17.83 7.75 -5.86
CA VAL A 63 -18.53 6.96 -6.90
C VAL A 63 -19.78 6.27 -6.37
N ASP A 64 -19.79 5.82 -5.10
CA ASP A 64 -20.94 5.12 -4.48
C ASP A 64 -22.23 5.97 -4.53
N ARG A 65 -22.11 7.31 -4.54
CA ARG A 65 -23.23 8.25 -4.68
C ARG A 65 -23.69 8.53 -6.11
N GLY A 66 -22.91 8.13 -7.12
CA GLY A 66 -23.33 8.25 -8.53
C GLY A 66 -24.23 7.09 -8.97
N ALA A 67 -24.35 6.05 -8.13
CA ALA A 67 -25.14 4.84 -8.37
C ALA A 67 -26.44 4.80 -7.55
N GLU A 68 -26.73 5.84 -6.74
CA GLU A 68 -27.99 6.02 -6.00
C GLU A 68 -28.89 7.05 -6.70
#